data_AF-A0A937JS97-F1
#
_entry.id   AF-A0A937JS97-F1
#
_cell.length_a   1.000
_cell.length_b   1.000
_cell.length_c   1.000
_cell.angle_alpha   90.00
_cell.angle_beta   90.00
_cell.angle_gamma   90.00
#
_symmetry.space_group_name_H-M   'P 1'
#
loop_
_entity.id
_entity.type
_entity.pdbx_description
1 polymer ?
#
loop_
_entity_poly.entity_id
_entity_poly.type
_entity_poly.pdbx_seq_one_letter_code
_entity_poly.pdbx_strand_id
1 'polypeptide(L)'
;MSFAIAPGALPVLVFWIRQIVVNMRNILMLKQILAGCSLVTVLAVSHLPAQAQTPPAQQPAAPSTQQPVAPTAPKTPVTPEELKKFASAVKQMLVVTTDAETQMMAAVQKEGLSPTRFKEIYQSQRDPKTKPANPVTPKEQQSYTQAVAQLTKIQQDAQVRMDKIVQNEGLNSQRFGQIFATVRGDEKLWQEVQKLIQN
;
A
#
# COMPACT_ATOMS: atom_id res chain seq x y z
N MET A 1 -19.29 -22.85 16.98
CA MET A 1 -17.92 -22.91 16.40
C MET A 1 -17.64 -21.57 15.75
N SER A 2 -17.06 -20.64 16.52
CA SER A 2 -16.74 -19.29 16.03
C SER A 2 -15.38 -19.33 15.34
N PHE A 3 -15.37 -19.30 14.01
CA PHE A 3 -14.16 -18.96 13.26
C PHE A 3 -13.96 -17.45 13.33
N ALA A 4 -13.24 -17.01 14.36
CA ALA A 4 -12.64 -15.69 14.39
C ALA A 4 -11.59 -15.63 13.27
N ILE A 5 -11.96 -15.05 12.12
CA ILE A 5 -10.99 -14.73 11.07
C ILE A 5 -10.15 -13.57 11.61
N ALA A 6 -8.94 -13.89 12.07
CA ALA A 6 -7.99 -12.93 12.59
C ALA A 6 -7.80 -11.75 11.60
N PRO A 7 -7.88 -10.49 12.06
CA PRO A 7 -7.66 -9.34 11.21
C PRO A 7 -6.15 -9.16 10.97
N GLY A 8 -5.53 -9.96 10.09
CA GLY A 8 -4.08 -9.84 9.91
C GLY A 8 -3.38 -10.74 8.91
N ALA A 9 -4.05 -11.70 8.27
CA ALA A 9 -3.39 -12.62 7.33
C ALA A 9 -3.74 -12.29 5.87
N LEU A 10 -3.49 -11.05 5.43
CA LEU A 10 -3.24 -10.86 4.01
C LEU A 10 -1.82 -11.40 3.77
N PRO A 11 -1.63 -12.47 2.98
CA PRO A 11 -0.31 -13.00 2.68
C PRO A 11 0.56 -11.85 2.17
N VAL A 12 1.73 -11.72 2.80
CA VAL A 12 2.66 -10.60 2.68
C VAL A 12 2.85 -10.18 1.22
N LEU A 13 2.85 -11.12 0.27
CA LEU A 13 2.93 -10.86 -1.18
C LEU A 13 1.84 -9.94 -1.76
N VAL A 14 0.55 -10.12 -1.42
CA VAL A 14 -0.54 -9.30 -2.00
C VAL A 14 -0.59 -7.90 -1.40
N PHE A 15 -0.28 -7.77 -0.10
CA PHE A 15 -0.08 -6.46 0.51
C PHE A 15 1.17 -5.75 -0.05
N TRP A 16 2.21 -6.51 -0.38
CA TRP A 16 3.46 -6.01 -0.96
C TRP A 16 3.34 -5.57 -2.42
N ILE A 17 2.57 -6.28 -3.25
CA ILE A 17 2.32 -5.88 -4.65
C ILE A 17 1.38 -4.67 -4.71
N ARG A 18 0.38 -4.61 -3.82
CA ARG A 18 -0.43 -3.40 -3.67
C ARG A 18 0.43 -2.19 -3.24
N GLN A 19 1.45 -2.38 -2.40
CA GLN A 19 2.44 -1.35 -2.09
C GLN A 19 3.37 -1.00 -3.27
N ILE A 20 3.81 -1.96 -4.08
CA ILE A 20 4.57 -1.70 -5.33
C ILE A 20 3.77 -0.80 -6.28
N VAL A 21 2.51 -1.15 -6.53
CA VAL A 21 1.60 -0.41 -7.42
C VAL A 21 1.30 0.99 -6.87
N VAL A 22 0.98 1.10 -5.58
CA VAL A 22 0.69 2.38 -4.92
C VAL A 22 1.91 3.31 -4.88
N ASN A 23 3.11 2.78 -4.58
CA ASN A 23 4.33 3.57 -4.55
C ASN A 23 4.76 4.04 -5.95
N MET A 24 4.60 3.21 -6.99
CA MET A 24 4.80 3.66 -8.38
C MET A 24 3.86 4.80 -8.77
N ARG A 25 2.59 4.75 -8.33
CA ARG A 25 1.61 5.80 -8.64
C ARG A 25 1.89 7.12 -7.89
N ASN A 26 2.37 7.06 -6.65
CA ASN A 26 2.72 8.26 -5.86
C ASN A 26 3.97 8.98 -6.36
N ILE A 27 5.01 8.26 -6.80
CA ILE A 27 6.24 8.88 -7.32
C ILE A 27 6.00 9.56 -8.67
N LEU A 28 5.07 9.04 -9.49
CA LEU A 28 4.65 9.71 -10.73
C LEU A 28 4.01 11.08 -10.46
N MET A 29 3.27 11.24 -9.35
CA MET A 29 2.72 12.53 -8.92
C MET A 29 3.75 13.43 -8.22
N LEU A 30 4.75 12.87 -7.55
CA LEU A 30 5.77 13.65 -6.83
C LEU A 30 6.71 14.43 -7.77
N LYS A 31 6.84 13.99 -9.03
CA LYS A 31 7.57 14.72 -10.10
C LYS A 31 6.91 16.04 -10.51
N GLN A 32 5.66 16.31 -10.12
CA GLN A 32 4.96 17.57 -10.41
C GLN A 32 5.18 18.65 -9.33
N ILE A 33 5.70 18.28 -8.15
CA ILE A 33 5.84 19.22 -7.02
C ILE A 33 7.26 19.83 -6.96
N LEU A 34 8.25 19.19 -7.60
CA LEU A 34 9.64 19.68 -7.57
C LEU A 34 9.98 20.79 -8.59
N ALA A 35 9.00 21.25 -9.38
CA ALA A 35 9.17 22.33 -10.37
C ALA A 35 8.52 23.66 -9.94
N GLY A 36 8.06 23.80 -8.69
CA GLY A 36 7.14 24.87 -8.28
C GLY A 36 7.48 25.66 -7.02
N CYS A 37 8.60 25.45 -6.34
CA CYS A 37 9.00 26.32 -5.22
C CYS A 37 9.90 27.47 -5.73
N SER A 38 9.33 28.30 -6.60
CA SER A 38 9.88 29.62 -6.89
C SER A 38 9.60 30.57 -5.73
N LEU A 39 10.68 31.18 -5.24
CA LEU A 39 10.78 32.47 -4.56
C LEU A 39 9.53 33.01 -3.85
N VAL A 40 9.55 32.94 -2.51
CA VAL A 40 8.96 33.99 -1.68
C VAL A 40 10.05 34.52 -0.76
N THR A 41 10.83 35.46 -1.29
CA THR A 41 11.63 36.40 -0.52
C THR A 41 10.70 37.49 0.00
N VAL A 42 10.39 37.51 1.30
CA VAL A 42 9.76 38.67 1.95
C VAL A 42 10.80 39.35 2.83
N LEU A 43 11.30 40.47 2.32
CA LEU A 43 12.08 41.46 3.05
C LEU A 43 11.12 42.40 3.83
N ALA A 44 11.34 42.48 5.14
CA ALA A 44 11.40 43.66 6.04
C ALA A 44 10.45 44.87 5.77
N VAL A 45 9.73 45.50 6.72
CA VAL A 45 10.19 46.28 7.90
C VAL A 45 8.95 46.86 8.66
N SER A 46 8.95 46.75 10.00
CA SER A 46 8.47 47.65 11.10
C SER A 46 7.01 48.16 11.25
N HIS A 47 6.38 47.84 12.39
CA HIS A 47 6.20 48.77 13.54
C HIS A 47 5.65 48.10 14.84
N LEU A 48 6.21 48.54 15.99
CA LEU A 48 5.95 48.19 17.41
C LEU A 48 4.67 48.89 17.97
N PRO A 49 4.22 48.75 19.27
CA PRO A 49 4.85 48.11 20.45
C PRO A 49 3.94 47.25 21.40
N ALA A 50 4.62 46.50 22.27
CA ALA A 50 4.34 46.22 23.69
C ALA A 50 3.02 45.55 24.14
N GLN A 51 3.13 44.34 24.73
CA GLN A 51 2.82 44.08 26.15
C GLN A 51 3.45 42.75 26.65
N ALA A 52 4.04 42.84 27.85
CA ALA A 52 4.28 41.82 28.88
C ALA A 52 5.07 40.54 28.54
N GLN A 53 6.32 40.51 29.03
CA GLN A 53 7.15 39.32 29.22
C GLN A 53 6.58 38.47 30.36
N THR A 54 6.20 37.22 30.07
CA THR A 54 6.09 36.16 31.08
C THR A 54 7.34 35.27 30.98
N PRO A 55 7.90 34.81 32.11
CA PRO A 55 9.02 33.87 32.10
C PRO A 55 8.61 32.59 31.35
N PRO A 56 9.47 31.95 30.54
CA PRO A 56 9.16 30.67 29.97
C PRO A 56 9.09 29.62 31.08
N ALA A 57 7.87 29.21 31.43
CA ALA A 57 7.65 27.94 32.08
C ALA A 57 8.25 26.87 31.16
N GLN A 58 9.25 26.15 31.65
CA GLN A 58 9.83 25.00 30.99
C GLN A 58 8.71 23.98 30.74
N GLN A 59 8.27 23.87 29.49
CA GLN A 59 7.46 22.73 29.05
C GLN A 59 8.26 21.45 29.35
N PRO A 60 7.66 20.44 30.01
CA PRO A 60 8.24 19.12 30.05
C PRO A 60 8.46 18.66 28.61
N ALA A 61 9.71 18.41 28.25
CA ALA A 61 10.03 17.73 27.00
C ALA A 61 9.27 16.40 27.00
N ALA A 62 8.35 16.24 26.04
CA ALA A 62 7.73 14.95 25.80
C ALA A 62 8.87 13.95 25.50
N PRO A 63 8.83 12.74 26.07
CA PRO A 63 9.79 11.72 25.72
C PRO A 63 9.68 11.48 24.22
N SER A 64 10.75 11.75 23.49
CA SER A 64 10.95 11.28 22.14
C SER A 64 10.80 9.76 22.20
N THR A 65 9.64 9.24 21.85
CA THR A 65 9.46 7.81 21.60
C THR A 65 10.40 7.47 20.48
N GLN A 66 11.57 6.93 20.85
CA GLN A 66 12.50 6.27 19.95
C GLN A 66 11.67 5.24 19.20
N GLN A 67 11.32 5.59 17.97
CA GLN A 67 10.74 4.66 17.01
C GLN A 67 11.75 3.51 16.94
N PRO A 68 11.34 2.25 17.21
CA PRO A 68 12.26 1.13 17.14
C PRO A 68 12.92 1.16 15.77
N VAL A 69 14.23 1.37 15.75
CA VAL A 69 15.04 1.19 14.56
C VAL A 69 14.82 -0.26 14.13
N ALA A 70 13.97 -0.44 13.11
CA ALA A 70 13.76 -1.75 12.54
C ALA A 70 15.15 -2.29 12.15
N PRO A 71 15.52 -3.50 12.59
CA PRO A 71 16.83 -4.06 12.29
C PRO A 71 17.02 -4.01 10.78
N THR A 72 18.10 -3.35 10.36
CA THR A 72 18.48 -3.26 8.95
C THR A 72 18.77 -4.69 8.51
N ALA A 73 17.80 -5.33 7.84
CA ALA A 73 18.03 -6.66 7.26
C ALA A 73 19.29 -6.57 6.39
N PRO A 74 20.22 -7.53 6.48
CA PRO A 74 21.42 -7.53 5.65
C PRO A 74 21.04 -7.34 4.19
N LYS A 75 21.54 -6.26 3.57
CA LYS A 75 21.34 -6.03 2.14
C LYS A 75 22.03 -7.17 1.41
N THR A 76 21.24 -8.14 0.96
CA THR A 76 21.78 -9.23 0.17
C THR A 76 22.04 -8.68 -1.23
N PRO A 77 23.25 -8.84 -1.81
CA PRO A 77 23.51 -8.38 -3.16
C PRO A 77 22.49 -8.96 -4.15
N VAL A 78 22.03 -8.13 -5.08
CA VAL A 78 21.13 -8.52 -6.17
C VAL A 78 21.93 -8.45 -7.46
N THR A 79 22.00 -9.57 -8.18
CA THR A 79 22.70 -9.62 -9.46
C THR A 79 21.87 -9.01 -10.59
N PRO A 80 22.48 -8.56 -11.69
CA PRO A 80 21.72 -8.04 -12.84
C PRO A 80 20.73 -9.06 -13.43
N GLU A 81 21.07 -10.34 -13.41
CA GLU A 81 20.18 -11.41 -13.88
C GLU A 81 18.96 -11.61 -12.97
N GLU A 82 19.17 -11.61 -11.64
CA GLU A 82 18.08 -11.67 -10.68
C GLU A 82 17.18 -10.43 -10.76
N LEU A 83 17.75 -9.26 -11.02
CA LEU A 83 16.99 -8.03 -11.21
C LEU A 83 16.10 -8.10 -12.46
N LYS A 84 16.58 -8.70 -13.56
CA LYS A 84 15.78 -8.95 -14.76
C LYS A 84 14.64 -9.94 -14.51
N LYS A 85 14.92 -11.08 -13.86
CA LYS A 85 13.89 -12.06 -13.47
C LYS A 85 12.85 -11.44 -12.55
N PHE A 86 13.30 -10.65 -11.59
CA PHE A 86 12.43 -9.89 -10.69
C PHE A 86 11.54 -8.90 -11.45
N ALA A 87 12.10 -8.12 -12.36
CA ALA A 87 11.34 -7.17 -13.18
C ALA A 87 10.31 -7.88 -14.08
N SER A 88 10.67 -9.02 -14.69
CA SER A 88 9.73 -9.84 -15.49
C SER A 88 8.58 -10.37 -14.63
N ALA A 89 8.89 -10.95 -13.46
CA ALA A 89 7.88 -11.40 -12.51
C ALA A 89 6.94 -10.26 -12.11
N VAL A 90 7.48 -9.08 -11.76
CA VAL A 90 6.67 -7.92 -11.39
C VAL A 90 5.76 -7.49 -12.55
N LYS A 91 6.28 -7.43 -13.79
CA LYS A 91 5.48 -7.09 -14.98
C LYS A 91 4.27 -8.02 -15.15
N GLN A 92 4.46 -9.33 -15.00
CA GLN A 92 3.38 -10.31 -15.08
C GLN A 92 2.41 -10.23 -13.89
N MET A 93 2.91 -9.99 -12.68
CA MET A 93 2.10 -9.81 -11.48
C MET A 93 1.18 -8.58 -11.56
N LEU A 94 1.60 -7.51 -12.24
CA LEU A 94 0.75 -6.34 -12.48
C LEU A 94 -0.50 -6.72 -13.27
N VAL A 95 -0.36 -7.57 -14.29
CA VAL A 95 -1.50 -8.08 -15.08
C VAL A 95 -2.46 -8.87 -14.19
N VAL A 96 -1.94 -9.80 -13.39
CA VAL A 96 -2.78 -10.58 -12.45
C VAL A 96 -3.47 -9.69 -11.42
N THR A 97 -2.80 -8.63 -10.97
CA THR A 97 -3.37 -7.67 -10.00
C THR A 97 -4.53 -6.91 -10.62
N THR A 98 -4.34 -6.33 -11.81
CA THR A 98 -5.40 -5.58 -12.51
C THR A 98 -6.60 -6.47 -12.87
N ASP A 99 -6.34 -7.70 -13.30
CA ASP A 99 -7.38 -8.70 -13.54
C ASP A 99 -8.18 -9.01 -12.27
N ALA A 100 -7.48 -9.29 -11.16
CA ALA A 100 -8.13 -9.56 -9.88
C ALA A 100 -8.96 -8.35 -9.38
N GLU A 101 -8.43 -7.12 -9.48
CA GLU A 101 -9.17 -5.91 -9.12
C GLU A 101 -10.46 -5.76 -9.95
N THR A 102 -10.39 -6.05 -11.25
CA THR A 102 -11.55 -6.02 -12.15
C THR A 102 -12.60 -7.06 -11.75
N GLN A 103 -12.16 -8.30 -11.48
CA GLN A 103 -13.03 -9.37 -11.04
C GLN A 103 -13.68 -9.08 -9.68
N MET A 104 -12.95 -8.47 -8.73
CA MET A 104 -13.51 -8.08 -7.45
C MET A 104 -14.60 -7.00 -7.59
N MET A 105 -14.39 -5.99 -8.44
CA MET A 105 -15.42 -4.99 -8.71
C MET A 105 -16.68 -5.62 -9.31
N ALA A 106 -16.52 -6.51 -10.29
CA ALA A 106 -17.62 -7.22 -10.92
C ALA A 106 -18.36 -8.14 -9.93
N ALA A 107 -17.65 -8.83 -9.05
CA ALA A 107 -18.23 -9.68 -8.02
C ALA A 107 -19.08 -8.87 -7.03
N VAL A 108 -18.62 -7.69 -6.60
CA VAL A 108 -19.42 -6.80 -5.73
C VAL A 108 -20.69 -6.34 -6.43
N GLN A 109 -20.58 -5.92 -7.69
CA GLN A 109 -21.73 -5.48 -8.50
C GLN A 109 -22.75 -6.60 -8.71
N LYS A 110 -22.29 -7.83 -8.94
CA LYS A 110 -23.14 -9.01 -9.12
C LYS A 110 -24.03 -9.31 -7.90
N GLU A 111 -23.52 -9.04 -6.70
CA GLU A 111 -24.30 -9.20 -5.46
C GLU A 111 -25.24 -8.01 -5.18
N GLY A 112 -25.32 -7.05 -6.10
CA GLY A 112 -26.23 -5.89 -6.01
C GLY A 112 -25.70 -4.74 -5.16
N LEU A 113 -24.41 -4.70 -4.87
CA LEU A 113 -23.75 -3.61 -4.17
C LEU A 113 -22.91 -2.76 -5.13
N SER A 114 -22.84 -1.45 -4.90
CA SER A 114 -21.81 -0.64 -5.54
C SER A 114 -20.47 -0.86 -4.83
N PRO A 115 -19.31 -0.72 -5.52
CA PRO A 115 -18.00 -0.80 -4.88
C PRO A 115 -17.85 0.17 -3.69
N THR A 116 -18.40 1.37 -3.82
CA THR A 116 -18.41 2.39 -2.75
C THR A 116 -19.22 1.93 -1.53
N ARG A 117 -20.44 1.40 -1.74
CA ARG A 117 -21.29 0.91 -0.65
C ARG A 117 -20.69 -0.32 0.03
N PHE A 118 -20.11 -1.24 -0.74
CA PHE A 118 -19.36 -2.37 -0.19
C PHE A 118 -18.20 -1.89 0.68
N LYS A 119 -17.40 -0.93 0.22
CA LYS A 119 -16.28 -0.37 1.01
C LYS A 119 -16.76 0.30 2.29
N GLU A 120 -17.87 1.03 2.25
CA GLU A 120 -18.48 1.66 3.42
C GLU A 120 -18.89 0.62 4.48
N ILE A 121 -19.62 -0.42 4.06
CA ILE A 121 -20.03 -1.54 4.94
C ILE A 121 -18.80 -2.28 5.47
N TYR A 122 -17.79 -2.50 4.62
CA TYR A 122 -16.53 -3.12 5.03
C TYR A 122 -15.83 -2.30 6.13
N GLN A 123 -15.74 -0.98 5.96
CA GLN A 123 -15.08 -0.11 6.92
C GLN A 123 -15.82 -0.07 8.25
N SER A 124 -17.15 -0.02 8.24
CA SER A 124 -17.95 0.00 9.48
C SER A 124 -17.88 -1.31 10.27
N GLN A 125 -17.69 -2.44 9.58
CA GLN A 125 -17.48 -3.72 10.26
C GLN A 125 -16.05 -3.92 10.80
N ARG A 126 -15.06 -3.20 10.25
CA ARG A 126 -13.65 -3.30 10.66
C ARG A 126 -13.29 -2.35 11.79
N ASP A 127 -13.92 -1.19 11.84
CA ASP A 127 -13.68 -0.17 12.85
C ASP A 127 -15.01 0.29 13.47
N PRO A 128 -15.27 -0.04 14.76
CA PRO A 128 -16.48 0.38 15.45
C PRO A 128 -16.70 1.90 15.52
N LYS A 129 -15.62 2.69 15.35
CA LYS A 129 -15.71 4.17 15.31
C LYS A 129 -16.17 4.69 13.96
N THR A 130 -16.03 3.88 12.90
CA THR A 130 -16.48 4.23 11.56
C THR A 130 -17.94 3.82 11.41
N LYS A 131 -18.84 4.81 11.35
CA LYS A 131 -20.26 4.57 11.09
C LYS A 131 -20.55 4.74 9.59
N PRO A 132 -21.39 3.89 9.00
CA PRO A 132 -21.87 4.12 7.65
C PRO A 132 -22.80 5.35 7.65
N ALA A 133 -22.82 6.10 6.56
CA ALA A 133 -23.70 7.25 6.35
C ALA A 133 -25.18 6.84 6.42
N ASN A 134 -25.51 5.65 5.92
CA ASN A 134 -26.85 5.04 6.03
C ASN A 134 -26.78 3.71 6.78
N PRO A 135 -27.81 3.37 7.59
CA PRO A 135 -27.91 2.05 8.22
C PRO A 135 -27.73 0.91 7.21
N VAL A 136 -27.03 -0.13 7.60
CA VAL A 136 -26.87 -1.33 6.76
C VAL A 136 -28.14 -2.15 6.88
N THR A 137 -28.83 -2.37 5.75
CA THR A 137 -30.04 -3.18 5.72
C THR A 137 -29.72 -4.69 5.79
N PRO A 138 -30.66 -5.55 6.21
CA PRO A 138 -30.45 -7.00 6.20
C PRO A 138 -30.08 -7.55 4.82
N LYS A 139 -30.69 -7.00 3.76
CA LYS A 139 -30.38 -7.38 2.36
C LYS A 139 -28.94 -7.01 1.99
N GLU A 140 -28.50 -5.79 2.31
CA GLU A 140 -27.12 -5.37 2.06
C GLU A 140 -26.11 -6.20 2.86
N GLN A 141 -26.44 -6.59 4.09
CA GLN A 141 -25.59 -7.46 4.90
C GLN A 141 -25.43 -8.85 4.26
N GLN A 142 -26.51 -9.40 3.70
CA GLN A 142 -26.45 -10.67 2.96
C GLN A 142 -25.59 -10.55 1.70
N SER A 143 -25.86 -9.55 0.85
CA SER A 143 -25.06 -9.26 -0.35
C SER A 143 -23.59 -9.05 -0.02
N TYR A 144 -23.30 -8.32 1.06
CA TYR A 144 -21.94 -8.09 1.52
C TYR A 144 -21.23 -9.41 1.88
N THR A 145 -21.91 -10.28 2.62
CA THR A 145 -21.35 -11.59 3.03
C THR A 145 -21.02 -12.46 1.82
N GLN A 146 -21.92 -12.49 0.83
CA GLN A 146 -21.69 -13.21 -0.44
C GLN A 146 -20.53 -12.61 -1.24
N ALA A 147 -20.48 -11.28 -1.35
CA ALA A 147 -19.39 -10.59 -2.03
C ALA A 147 -18.04 -10.85 -1.34
N VAL A 148 -17.95 -10.82 -0.02
CA VAL A 148 -16.72 -11.16 0.73
C VAL A 148 -16.25 -12.58 0.42
N ALA A 149 -17.16 -13.55 0.36
CA ALA A 149 -16.80 -14.93 0.02
C ALA A 149 -16.22 -15.03 -1.41
N GLN A 150 -16.80 -14.34 -2.38
CA GLN A 150 -16.29 -14.31 -3.76
C GLN A 150 -14.93 -13.59 -3.85
N LEU A 151 -14.81 -12.42 -3.21
CA LEU A 151 -13.56 -11.65 -3.17
C LEU A 151 -12.42 -12.45 -2.55
N THR A 152 -12.71 -13.25 -1.51
CA THR A 152 -11.72 -14.13 -0.88
C THR A 152 -11.19 -15.17 -1.86
N LYS A 153 -12.05 -15.78 -2.69
CA LYS A 153 -11.63 -16.74 -3.72
C LYS A 153 -10.79 -16.07 -4.80
N ILE A 154 -11.24 -14.92 -5.31
CA ILE A 154 -10.49 -14.15 -6.32
C ILE A 154 -9.09 -13.80 -5.80
N GLN A 155 -8.98 -13.39 -4.53
CA GLN A 155 -7.70 -13.09 -3.90
C GLN A 155 -6.80 -14.34 -3.79
N GLN A 156 -7.34 -15.47 -3.36
CA GLN A 156 -6.59 -16.73 -3.28
C GLN A 156 -6.11 -17.19 -4.65
N ASP A 157 -6.95 -17.12 -5.68
CA ASP A 157 -6.58 -17.49 -7.04
C ASP A 157 -5.47 -16.58 -7.58
N ALA A 158 -5.57 -15.27 -7.33
CA ALA A 158 -4.52 -14.33 -7.68
C ALA A 158 -3.19 -14.64 -6.97
N GLN A 159 -3.25 -14.99 -5.68
CA GLN A 159 -2.08 -15.43 -4.90
C GLN A 159 -1.35 -16.59 -5.57
N VAL A 160 -2.09 -17.64 -5.92
CA VAL A 160 -1.55 -18.84 -6.55
C VAL A 160 -0.93 -18.51 -7.90
N ARG A 161 -1.57 -17.65 -8.70
CA ARG A 161 -1.01 -17.19 -9.98
C ARG A 161 0.29 -16.41 -9.78
N MET A 162 0.36 -15.53 -8.77
CA MET A 162 1.56 -14.77 -8.45
C MET A 162 2.71 -15.67 -8.01
N ASP A 163 2.47 -16.66 -7.14
CA ASP A 163 3.51 -17.60 -6.72
C ASP A 163 4.05 -18.41 -7.92
N LYS A 164 3.18 -18.84 -8.83
CA LYS A 164 3.59 -19.50 -10.08
C LYS A 164 4.45 -18.60 -10.96
N ILE A 165 4.12 -17.30 -11.07
CA ILE A 165 4.94 -16.34 -11.82
C ILE A 165 6.36 -16.28 -11.25
N VAL A 166 6.52 -16.20 -9.93
CA VAL A 166 7.86 -16.19 -9.29
C VAL A 166 8.64 -17.46 -9.63
N GLN A 167 7.98 -18.62 -9.51
CA GLN A 167 8.59 -19.92 -9.80
C GLN A 167 9.01 -20.05 -11.27
N ASN A 168 8.17 -19.59 -12.19
CA ASN A 168 8.44 -19.65 -13.63
C ASN A 168 9.64 -18.77 -14.04
N GLU A 169 9.88 -17.67 -13.33
CA GLU A 169 11.07 -16.83 -13.51
C GLU A 169 12.35 -17.44 -12.88
N GLY A 170 12.25 -18.65 -12.32
CA GLY A 170 13.36 -19.34 -11.67
C GLY A 170 13.74 -18.72 -10.33
N LEU A 171 12.81 -17.99 -9.70
CA LEU A 171 12.95 -17.47 -8.35
C LEU A 171 12.09 -18.31 -7.40
N ASN A 172 12.42 -18.30 -6.11
CA ASN A 172 11.49 -18.74 -5.08
C ASN A 172 10.95 -17.52 -4.33
N SER A 173 9.82 -17.68 -3.62
CA SER A 173 9.15 -16.57 -2.93
C SER A 173 10.04 -15.88 -1.90
N GLN A 174 10.93 -16.62 -1.23
CA GLN A 174 11.88 -16.03 -0.28
C GLN A 174 12.89 -15.12 -0.97
N ARG A 175 13.51 -15.58 -2.06
CA ARG A 175 14.50 -14.81 -2.81
C ARG A 175 13.86 -13.59 -3.47
N PHE A 176 12.67 -13.75 -4.04
CA PHE A 176 11.88 -12.64 -4.56
C PHE A 176 11.61 -11.57 -3.49
N GLY A 177 11.22 -11.98 -2.28
CA GLY A 177 11.02 -11.08 -1.15
C GLY A 177 12.29 -10.34 -0.72
N GLN A 178 13.45 -11.02 -0.70
CA GLN A 178 14.76 -10.40 -0.42
C GLN A 178 15.16 -9.37 -1.49
N ILE A 179 14.98 -9.71 -2.77
CA ILE A 179 15.26 -8.81 -3.89
C ILE A 179 14.38 -7.58 -3.76
N PHE A 180 13.07 -7.74 -3.54
CA PHE A 180 12.19 -6.60 -3.32
C PHE A 180 12.66 -5.73 -2.15
N ALA A 181 12.99 -6.33 -1.00
CA ALA A 181 13.37 -5.57 0.18
C ALA A 181 14.61 -4.71 -0.10
N THR A 182 15.53 -5.26 -0.89
CA THR A 182 16.74 -4.57 -1.35
C THR A 182 16.40 -3.45 -2.34
N VAL A 183 15.62 -3.76 -3.39
CA VAL A 183 15.17 -2.79 -4.41
C VAL A 183 14.40 -1.62 -3.80
N ARG A 184 13.51 -1.88 -2.82
CA ARG A 184 12.75 -0.82 -2.14
C ARG A 184 13.66 0.12 -1.33
N GLY A 185 14.77 -0.39 -0.81
CA GLY A 185 15.73 0.38 -0.02
C GLY A 185 16.82 1.06 -0.86
N ASP A 186 16.82 0.89 -2.19
CA ASP A 186 17.82 1.40 -3.10
C ASP A 186 17.16 2.05 -4.33
N GLU A 187 17.22 3.38 -4.38
CA GLU A 187 16.61 4.16 -5.45
C GLU A 187 17.14 3.80 -6.83
N LYS A 188 18.44 3.48 -6.96
CA LYS A 188 19.05 3.16 -8.26
C LYS A 188 18.51 1.83 -8.78
N LEU A 189 18.47 0.81 -7.92
CA LEU A 189 17.88 -0.49 -8.27
C LEU A 189 16.40 -0.34 -8.62
N TRP A 190 15.66 0.50 -7.91
CA TRP A 190 14.27 0.77 -8.23
C TRP A 190 14.10 1.39 -9.62
N GLN A 191 14.89 2.42 -9.96
CA GLN A 191 14.88 3.02 -11.29
C GLN A 191 15.24 2.01 -12.39
N GLU A 192 16.17 1.10 -12.12
CA GLU A 192 16.56 0.05 -13.05
C GLU A 192 15.43 -0.95 -13.30
N VAL A 193 14.75 -1.41 -12.24
CA VAL A 193 13.56 -2.27 -12.37
C VAL A 193 12.47 -1.59 -13.20
N GLN A 194 12.25 -0.29 -13.00
CA GLN A 194 11.28 0.45 -13.81
C GLN A 194 11.63 0.46 -15.30
N LYS A 195 12.90 0.66 -15.65
CA LYS A 195 13.36 0.61 -17.05
C LYS A 195 13.14 -0.77 -17.64
N LEU A 196 13.46 -1.82 -16.89
CA LEU A 196 13.27 -3.21 -17.31
C LEU A 196 11.80 -3.57 -17.53
N ILE A 197 10.87 -2.98 -16.77
CA ILE A 197 9.42 -3.20 -16.94
C ILE A 197 8.88 -2.46 -18.17
N GLN A 198 9.40 -1.26 -18.46
CA GLN A 198 8.97 -0.41 -19.58
C GLN A 198 9.53 -0.85 -20.94
N ASN A 199 10.64 -1.59 -20.95
CA ASN A 199 11.14 -2.29 -22.14
C ASN A 199 10.22 -3.47 -22.52
#